data_AF-A0A967MYL6-F1
#
_entry.id   AF-A0A967MYL6-F1
#
_cell.length_a   1.000
_cell.length_b   1.000
_cell.length_c   1.000
_cell.angle_alpha   90.00
_cell.angle_beta   90.00
_cell.angle_gamma   90.00
#
_symmetry.space_group_name_H-M   'P 1'
#
loop_
_entity.id
_entity.type
_entity.pdbx_description
1 polymer ?
#
loop_
_entity_poly.entity_id
_entity_poly.type
_entity_poly.pdbx_seq_one_letter_code
_entity_poly.pdbx_strand_id
1 'polypeptide(L)'
;MQNEQLVSQLAEKFGDKVEKIELNPPQAAVVLDKSILVEFARYIKEDENLKIDFLSSLAVVDYLENGFEMVYHFCSIEFRHKLTVKVKLDREKPEIATIREHFPGADWYEREAWELFGIDIKGHPDLKTFLLPEDWKDGWPMRRDWEGNDDFVKMPEF
;
A
#
# COMPACT_ATOMS: atom_id res chain seq x y z
N MET A 1 9.61 13.22 17.02
CA MET A 1 10.74 12.99 16.10
C MET A 1 10.55 13.82 14.84
N GLN A 2 11.64 14.33 14.23
CA GLN A 2 11.58 14.98 12.91
C GLN A 2 11.51 13.93 11.78
N ASN A 3 10.97 14.28 10.61
CA ASN A 3 10.82 13.35 9.48
C ASN A 3 12.15 12.70 9.07
N GLU A 4 13.24 13.47 9.02
CA GLU A 4 14.57 12.97 8.64
C GLU A 4 15.13 11.95 9.64
N GLN A 5 14.89 12.17 10.94
CA GLN A 5 15.29 11.25 12.01
C GLN A 5 14.50 9.95 11.91
N LEU A 6 13.19 10.04 11.65
CA LEU A 6 12.31 8.89 11.46
C LEU A 6 12.78 8.02 10.29
N VAL A 7 13.01 8.64 9.12
CA VAL A 7 13.48 7.93 7.93
C VAL A 7 14.88 7.32 8.16
N SER A 8 15.76 8.02 8.87
CA SER A 8 17.10 7.52 9.15
C SER A 8 17.10 6.33 10.09
N GLN A 9 16.29 6.36 11.16
CA GLN A 9 16.12 5.21 12.05
C GLN A 9 15.60 3.98 11.29
N LEU A 10 14.63 4.15 10.39
CA LEU A 10 14.07 3.05 9.60
C LEU A 10 15.12 2.45 8.65
N ALA A 11 15.90 3.30 7.97
CA ALA A 11 16.97 2.85 7.08
C ALA A 11 18.12 2.16 7.84
N GLU A 12 18.49 2.65 9.02
CA GLU A 12 19.49 2.00 9.87
C GLU A 12 19.02 0.62 10.37
N LYS A 13 17.72 0.48 10.66
CA LYS A 13 17.15 -0.77 11.15
C LYS A 13 17.05 -1.86 10.07
N PHE A 14 16.63 -1.50 8.86
CA PHE A 14 16.30 -2.46 7.80
C PHE A 14 17.33 -2.47 6.64
N GLY A 15 18.32 -1.59 6.67
CA GLY A 15 19.43 -1.58 5.73
C GLY A 15 19.00 -1.30 4.30
N ASP A 16 19.48 -2.12 3.37
CA ASP A 16 19.23 -2.05 1.93
C ASP A 16 17.77 -2.30 1.52
N LYS A 17 16.97 -2.85 2.43
CA LYS A 17 15.54 -3.11 2.20
C LYS A 17 14.64 -1.88 2.39
N VAL A 18 15.20 -0.77 2.88
CA VAL A 18 14.52 0.51 3.03
C VAL A 18 15.31 1.57 2.29
N GLU A 19 14.75 2.06 1.20
CA GLU A 19 15.30 3.18 0.43
C GLU A 19 14.66 4.49 0.92
N LYS A 20 15.51 5.48 1.23
CA LYS A 20 15.08 6.81 1.66
C LYS A 20 14.57 7.61 0.45
N ILE A 21 13.50 8.35 0.64
CA ILE A 21 13.03 9.33 -0.36
C ILE A 21 13.56 10.71 0.04
N GLU A 22 14.59 11.19 -0.67
CA GLU A 22 15.31 12.44 -0.35
C GLU A 22 14.55 13.73 -0.70
N LEU A 23 13.40 13.61 -1.38
CA LEU A 23 12.61 14.76 -1.84
C LEU A 23 11.87 15.41 -0.67
N ASN A 24 12.50 16.29 0.13
CA ASN A 24 11.97 17.04 1.29
C ASN A 24 10.43 17.06 1.39
N PRO A 25 9.81 15.94 1.80
CA PRO A 25 8.39 15.79 1.60
C PRO A 25 7.72 16.39 2.82
N PRO A 26 6.48 16.88 2.70
CA PRO A 26 5.73 17.35 3.87
C PRO A 26 5.56 16.24 4.93
N GLN A 27 5.80 14.98 4.58
CA GLN A 27 5.68 13.79 5.41
C GLN A 27 6.85 12.83 5.16
N ALA A 28 7.34 12.14 6.19
CA ALA A 28 8.37 11.11 6.03
C ALA A 28 7.92 10.02 5.05
N ALA A 29 8.80 9.63 4.12
CA ALA A 29 8.48 8.63 3.12
C ALA A 29 9.66 7.70 2.81
N VAL A 30 9.37 6.42 2.60
CA VAL A 30 10.35 5.39 2.27
C VAL A 30 9.80 4.43 1.22
N VAL A 31 10.69 3.85 0.41
CA VAL A 31 10.39 2.68 -0.41
C VAL A 31 10.87 1.44 0.36
N LEU A 32 10.01 0.43 0.45
CA LEU A 32 10.20 -0.78 1.24
C LEU A 32 10.19 -2.01 0.34
N ASP A 33 11.14 -2.90 0.54
CA ASP A 33 11.11 -4.23 -0.07
C ASP A 33 9.93 -5.05 0.46
N LYS A 34 9.12 -5.61 -0.44
CA LYS A 34 7.90 -6.35 -0.08
C LYS A 34 8.15 -7.53 0.88
N SER A 35 9.36 -8.12 0.87
CA SER A 35 9.73 -9.26 1.71
C SER A 35 9.72 -8.98 3.21
N ILE A 36 9.83 -7.70 3.61
CA ILE A 36 9.87 -7.31 5.03
C ILE A 36 8.64 -6.53 5.48
N LEU A 37 7.59 -6.42 4.65
CA LEU A 37 6.42 -5.61 4.97
C LEU A 37 5.78 -5.98 6.31
N VAL A 38 5.61 -7.27 6.60
CA VAL A 38 4.97 -7.73 7.85
C VAL A 38 5.85 -7.40 9.06
N GLU A 39 7.16 -7.68 8.96
CA GLU A 39 8.11 -7.36 10.03
C GLU A 39 8.18 -5.84 10.27
N PHE A 40 8.18 -5.05 9.21
CA PHE A 40 8.16 -3.61 9.25
C PHE A 40 6.89 -3.09 9.92
N ALA A 41 5.72 -3.59 9.52
CA ALA A 41 4.43 -3.22 10.09
C ALA A 41 4.37 -3.50 11.60
N ARG A 42 4.89 -4.65 12.05
CA ARG A 42 5.03 -4.96 13.47
C ARG A 42 5.95 -3.96 14.17
N TYR A 43 7.14 -3.73 13.61
CA TYR A 43 8.17 -2.88 14.21
C TYR A 43 7.69 -1.44 14.42
N ILE A 44 7.14 -0.80 13.38
CA ILE A 44 6.70 0.61 13.48
C ILE A 44 5.59 0.81 14.51
N LYS A 45 4.76 -0.22 14.73
CA LYS A 45 3.67 -0.20 15.69
C LYS A 45 4.16 -0.40 17.13
N GLU A 46 5.08 -1.32 17.33
CA GLU A 46 5.53 -1.73 18.67
C GLU A 46 6.62 -0.81 19.26
N ASP A 47 7.51 -0.27 18.42
CA ASP A 47 8.62 0.57 18.84
C ASP A 47 8.16 1.76 19.69
N GLU A 48 8.77 1.92 20.86
CA GLU A 48 8.36 2.90 21.88
C GLU A 48 8.54 4.36 21.44
N ASN A 49 9.43 4.61 20.50
CA ASN A 49 9.70 5.96 19.98
C ASN A 49 8.88 6.28 18.73
N LEU A 50 8.33 5.26 18.07
CA LEU A 50 7.56 5.41 16.83
C LEU A 50 6.05 5.39 17.09
N LYS A 51 5.57 4.36 17.80
CA LYS A 51 4.14 4.11 18.10
C LYS A 51 3.22 4.42 16.92
N ILE A 52 3.58 3.96 15.73
CA ILE A 52 2.78 4.15 14.52
C ILE A 52 1.66 3.10 14.54
N ASP A 53 0.51 3.49 15.09
CA ASP A 53 -0.57 2.61 15.50
C ASP A 53 -1.82 2.70 14.62
N PHE A 54 -1.83 3.61 13.63
CA PHE A 54 -2.97 3.83 12.76
C PHE A 54 -2.59 3.80 11.28
N LEU A 55 -3.26 2.92 10.51
CA LEU A 55 -3.24 2.95 9.05
C LEU A 55 -4.34 3.89 8.57
N SER A 56 -3.94 5.05 8.03
CA SER A 56 -4.85 6.10 7.57
C SER A 56 -5.46 5.82 6.21
N SER A 57 -4.67 5.26 5.29
CA SER A 57 -5.13 4.82 3.98
C SER A 57 -4.11 3.89 3.34
N LEU A 58 -4.58 3.13 2.37
CA LEU A 58 -3.77 2.33 1.47
C LEU A 58 -4.30 2.55 0.06
N ALA A 59 -3.40 2.78 -0.88
CA ALA A 59 -3.73 3.05 -2.27
C ALA A 59 -2.82 2.24 -3.19
N VAL A 60 -3.31 1.95 -4.39
CA VAL A 60 -2.52 1.32 -5.45
C VAL A 60 -2.28 2.34 -6.55
N VAL A 61 -1.03 2.45 -6.99
CA VAL A 61 -0.64 3.21 -8.16
C VAL A 61 -0.26 2.25 -9.26
N ASP A 62 -0.92 2.35 -10.41
CA ASP A 62 -0.59 1.60 -11.61
C ASP A 62 0.38 2.40 -12.49
N TYR A 63 1.61 1.90 -12.66
CA TYR A 63 2.64 2.46 -13.53
C TYR A 63 2.78 1.70 -14.86
N LEU A 64 1.73 0.97 -15.25
CA LEU A 64 1.65 0.17 -16.48
C LEU A 64 2.78 -0.86 -16.54
N GLU A 65 3.67 -0.74 -17.54
CA GLU A 65 4.79 -1.65 -17.77
C GLU A 65 5.76 -1.70 -16.57
N ASN A 66 5.81 -0.65 -15.75
CA ASN A 66 6.67 -0.60 -14.56
C ASN A 66 6.05 -1.27 -13.32
N GLY A 67 4.90 -1.91 -13.46
CA GLY A 67 4.22 -2.61 -12.37
C GLY A 67 3.32 -1.73 -11.52
N PHE A 68 3.07 -2.18 -10.30
CA PHE A 68 2.20 -1.50 -9.34
C PHE A 68 3.02 -1.00 -8.15
N GLU A 69 2.52 0.02 -7.47
CA GLU A 69 3.05 0.46 -6.19
C GLU A 69 1.93 0.52 -5.17
N MET A 70 2.08 -0.21 -4.07
CA MET A 70 1.21 -0.08 -2.91
C MET A 70 1.74 1.03 -2.00
N VAL A 71 0.89 2.01 -1.73
CA VAL A 71 1.22 3.18 -0.92
C VAL A 71 0.42 3.12 0.36
N TYR A 72 1.12 2.89 1.47
CA TYR A 72 0.56 2.86 2.81
C TYR A 72 0.81 4.20 3.48
N HIS A 73 -0.25 4.81 4.01
CA HIS A 73 -0.13 6.00 4.84
C HIS A 73 -0.43 5.65 6.28
N PHE A 74 0.60 5.69 7.11
CA PHE A 74 0.49 5.45 8.54
C PHE A 74 0.61 6.74 9.33
N CYS A 75 0.05 6.74 10.53
CA CYS A 75 0.34 7.74 11.53
C CYS A 75 0.43 7.15 12.94
N SER A 76 1.13 7.88 13.81
CA SER A 76 1.09 7.69 15.25
C SER A 76 0.08 8.67 15.83
N ILE A 77 -0.91 8.17 16.58
CA ILE A 77 -1.87 9.04 17.26
C ILE A 77 -1.18 9.80 18.40
N GLU A 78 -0.31 9.12 19.15
CA GLU A 78 0.40 9.67 20.31
C GLU A 78 1.42 10.74 19.90
N PHE A 79 2.33 10.39 18.99
CA PHE A 79 3.43 11.28 18.61
C PHE A 79 3.15 12.13 17.37
N ARG A 80 1.98 11.94 16.74
CA ARG A 80 1.57 12.62 15.49
C ARG A 80 2.56 12.47 14.34
N HIS A 81 3.35 11.38 14.38
CA HIS A 81 4.23 11.01 13.28
C HIS A 81 3.39 10.58 12.10
N LYS A 82 3.83 10.94 10.90
CA LYS A 82 3.18 10.53 9.66
C LYS A 82 4.24 9.88 8.80
N LEU A 83 3.94 8.69 8.28
CA LEU A 83 4.88 7.88 7.51
C LEU A 83 4.17 7.35 6.26
N THR A 84 4.77 7.58 5.11
CA THR A 84 4.33 7.00 3.84
C THR A 84 5.29 5.87 3.47
N VAL A 85 4.77 4.67 3.27
CA VAL A 85 5.56 3.50 2.86
C VAL A 85 5.10 3.08 1.48
N LYS A 86 6.04 2.97 0.56
CA LYS A 86 5.78 2.56 -0.81
C LYS A 86 6.37 1.18 -1.05
N VAL A 87 5.60 0.26 -1.62
CA VAL A 87 6.04 -1.10 -1.93
C VAL A 87 5.80 -1.36 -3.40
N LYS A 88 6.88 -1.57 -4.16
CA LYS A 88 6.79 -1.88 -5.60
C LYS A 88 6.44 -3.36 -5.80
N LEU A 89 5.56 -3.61 -6.76
CA LEU A 89 5.06 -4.93 -7.13
C LEU A 89 5.21 -5.15 -8.63
N ASP A 90 5.48 -6.40 -9.00
CA ASP A 90 5.59 -6.82 -10.39
C ASP A 90 4.25 -6.69 -11.13
N ARG A 91 4.31 -6.35 -12.43
CA ARG A 91 3.10 -6.22 -13.27
C ARG A 91 2.40 -7.56 -13.51
N GLU A 92 3.18 -8.59 -13.83
CA GLU A 92 2.65 -9.90 -14.23
C GLU A 92 2.12 -10.70 -13.04
N LYS A 93 2.77 -10.56 -11.88
CA LYS A 93 2.41 -11.27 -10.66
C LYS A 93 2.43 -10.33 -9.44
N PRO A 94 1.47 -9.40 -9.35
CA PRO A 94 1.39 -8.48 -8.23
C PRO A 94 0.95 -9.24 -6.99
N GLU A 95 1.87 -9.49 -6.06
CA GLU A 95 1.58 -10.18 -4.81
C GLU A 95 2.27 -9.52 -3.62
N ILE A 96 1.58 -9.51 -2.48
CA ILE A 96 2.06 -8.89 -1.24
C ILE A 96 1.47 -9.60 -0.02
N ALA A 97 2.16 -9.56 1.11
CA ALA A 97 1.63 -10.11 2.36
C ALA A 97 0.64 -9.13 3.02
N THR A 98 -0.43 -9.66 3.63
CA THR A 98 -1.34 -8.87 4.45
C THR A 98 -0.63 -8.31 5.68
N ILE A 99 -0.96 -7.08 6.07
CA ILE A 99 -0.57 -6.48 7.36
C ILE A 99 -1.73 -6.42 8.35
N ARG A 100 -2.88 -7.02 8.03
CA ARG A 100 -4.12 -6.99 8.81
C ARG A 100 -3.94 -7.39 10.27
N GLU A 101 -3.07 -8.36 10.55
CA GLU A 101 -2.77 -8.79 11.92
C GLU A 101 -2.24 -7.63 12.79
N HIS A 102 -1.40 -6.76 12.21
CA HIS A 102 -0.85 -5.60 12.89
C HIS A 102 -1.74 -4.36 12.73
N PHE A 103 -2.38 -4.19 11.58
CA PHE A 103 -3.27 -3.07 11.29
C PHE A 103 -4.63 -3.59 10.81
N PRO A 104 -5.60 -3.82 11.71
CA PRO A 104 -6.90 -4.39 11.33
C PRO A 104 -7.66 -3.58 10.27
N GLY A 105 -7.41 -2.26 10.19
CA GLY A 105 -7.96 -1.40 9.13
C GLY A 105 -7.51 -1.78 7.72
N ALA A 106 -6.41 -2.52 7.57
CA ALA A 106 -5.91 -2.99 6.28
C ALA A 106 -6.87 -3.96 5.59
N ASP A 107 -7.76 -4.64 6.32
CA ASP A 107 -8.74 -5.60 5.77
C ASP A 107 -9.51 -5.01 4.57
N TRP A 108 -10.10 -3.82 4.76
CA TRP A 108 -10.89 -3.16 3.71
C TRP A 108 -10.04 -2.69 2.53
N TYR A 109 -8.88 -2.10 2.81
CA TYR A 109 -8.03 -1.56 1.76
C TYR A 109 -7.34 -2.66 0.94
N GLU A 110 -6.93 -3.76 1.58
CA GLU A 110 -6.34 -4.90 0.90
C GLU A 110 -7.38 -5.62 0.02
N ARG A 111 -8.64 -5.68 0.45
CA ARG A 111 -9.75 -6.15 -0.38
C ARG A 111 -10.01 -5.24 -1.58
N GLU A 112 -9.98 -3.92 -1.39
CA GLU A 112 -10.07 -2.95 -2.50
C GLU A 112 -8.93 -3.13 -3.51
N ALA A 113 -7.69 -3.28 -3.03
CA ALA A 113 -6.51 -3.52 -3.88
C ALA A 113 -6.63 -4.85 -4.65
N TRP A 114 -7.12 -5.90 -4.02
CA TRP A 114 -7.39 -7.19 -4.67
C TRP A 114 -8.50 -7.09 -5.72
N GLU A 115 -9.62 -6.47 -5.38
CA GLU A 115 -10.82 -6.43 -6.22
C GLU A 115 -10.67 -5.48 -7.41
N LEU A 116 -10.14 -4.27 -7.19
CA LEU A 116 -10.08 -3.23 -8.22
C LEU A 116 -8.81 -3.29 -9.07
N PHE A 117 -7.71 -3.83 -8.53
CA PHE A 117 -6.42 -3.90 -9.22
C PHE A 117 -5.89 -5.32 -9.40
N GLY A 118 -6.50 -6.34 -8.78
CA GLY A 118 -6.07 -7.74 -8.95
C GLY A 118 -4.77 -8.07 -8.24
N ILE A 119 -4.44 -7.37 -7.15
CA ILE A 119 -3.26 -7.68 -6.33
C ILE A 119 -3.54 -8.90 -5.45
N ASP A 120 -2.67 -9.89 -5.48
CA ASP A 120 -2.77 -11.11 -4.70
C ASP A 120 -2.28 -10.87 -3.25
N ILE A 121 -3.23 -10.73 -2.32
CA ILE A 121 -2.93 -10.47 -0.90
C ILE A 121 -2.75 -11.80 -0.14
N LYS A 122 -1.50 -12.19 0.07
CA LYS A 122 -1.13 -13.43 0.76
C LYS A 122 -1.49 -13.37 2.24
N GLY A 123 -2.21 -14.41 2.69
CA GLY A 123 -2.59 -14.58 4.10
C GLY A 123 -3.87 -13.84 4.51
N HIS A 124 -4.53 -13.12 3.60
CA HIS A 124 -5.79 -12.44 3.91
C HIS A 124 -6.92 -13.47 4.10
N PRO A 125 -7.65 -13.46 5.23
CA PRO A 125 -8.60 -14.52 5.57
C PRO A 125 -9.90 -14.48 4.75
N ASP A 126 -10.29 -13.32 4.24
CA ASP A 126 -11.58 -13.11 3.56
C ASP A 126 -11.43 -12.18 2.34
N LEU A 127 -10.84 -12.69 1.26
CA LEU A 127 -10.83 -12.00 -0.03
C LEU A 127 -12.11 -12.36 -0.80
N LYS A 128 -13.12 -11.50 -0.64
CA LYS A 128 -14.38 -11.57 -1.38
C LYS A 128 -14.76 -10.20 -1.91
N THR A 129 -15.49 -10.22 -3.02
CA THR A 129 -16.10 -9.05 -3.68
C THR A 129 -16.74 -8.12 -2.64
N PHE A 130 -16.48 -6.83 -2.77
CA PHE A 130 -16.91 -5.80 -1.81
C PHE A 130 -17.47 -4.57 -2.51
N LEU A 131 -16.72 -4.00 -3.45
CA LEU A 131 -17.02 -2.75 -4.14
C LEU A 131 -17.74 -2.98 -5.47
N LEU A 132 -17.38 -4.05 -6.18
CA LEU A 132 -17.93 -4.36 -7.49
C LEU A 132 -19.25 -5.16 -7.34
N PRO A 133 -20.12 -5.13 -8.35
CA PRO A 133 -21.29 -6.00 -8.40
C PRO A 133 -20.92 -7.47 -8.23
N GLU A 134 -21.78 -8.27 -7.60
CA GLU A 134 -21.52 -9.70 -7.34
C GLU A 134 -21.30 -10.51 -8.62
N ASP A 135 -21.89 -10.08 -9.73
CA ASP A 135 -21.80 -10.70 -11.06
C ASP A 135 -20.68 -10.11 -11.94
N TRP A 136 -19.84 -9.22 -11.38
CA TRP A 136 -18.76 -8.58 -12.10
C TRP A 136 -17.74 -9.58 -12.64
N LYS A 137 -17.49 -9.52 -13.96
CA LYS A 137 -16.54 -10.41 -14.67
C LYS A 137 -15.57 -9.65 -15.56
N ASP A 138 -15.67 -8.33 -15.61
CA ASP A 138 -14.99 -7.49 -16.60
C ASP A 138 -13.56 -7.11 -16.20
N GLY A 139 -12.92 -7.91 -15.35
CA GLY A 139 -11.55 -7.69 -14.90
C GLY A 139 -11.43 -6.61 -13.82
N TRP A 140 -10.40 -5.76 -13.91
CA TRP A 140 -9.96 -4.87 -12.84
C TRP A 140 -10.09 -3.40 -13.27
N PRO A 141 -11.19 -2.72 -12.89
CA PRO A 141 -11.56 -1.44 -13.49
C PRO A 141 -10.65 -0.26 -13.14
N MET A 142 -9.83 -0.36 -12.08
CA MET A 142 -8.90 0.71 -11.71
C MET A 142 -7.51 0.56 -12.34
N ARG A 143 -7.27 -0.50 -13.12
CA ARG A 143 -6.03 -0.60 -13.92
C ARG A 143 -6.08 0.41 -15.06
N ARG A 144 -4.94 1.04 -15.33
CA ARG A 144 -4.87 2.13 -16.33
C ARG A 144 -5.05 1.67 -17.77
N ASP A 145 -4.79 0.40 -18.05
CA ASP A 145 -4.98 -0.25 -19.34
C ASP A 145 -6.34 -0.96 -19.45
N TRP A 146 -7.24 -0.77 -18.48
CA TRP A 146 -8.60 -1.29 -18.56
C TRP A 146 -9.44 -0.45 -19.53
N GLU A 147 -9.99 -1.07 -20.56
CA GLU A 147 -10.71 -0.37 -21.62
C GLU A 147 -12.22 -0.23 -21.38
N GLY A 148 -12.74 -0.77 -20.28
CA GLY A 148 -14.18 -0.83 -20.02
C GLY A 148 -14.84 -2.11 -20.54
N ASN A 149 -16.09 -2.33 -20.11
CA ASN A 149 -16.99 -3.31 -20.71
C ASN A 149 -17.90 -2.63 -21.76
N ASP A 150 -18.79 -3.39 -22.40
CA ASP A 150 -19.70 -2.88 -23.44
C ASP A 150 -20.61 -1.73 -22.95
N ASP A 151 -20.88 -1.67 -21.64
CA ASP A 151 -21.69 -0.62 -20.99
C ASP A 151 -20.86 0.59 -20.51
N PHE A 152 -19.53 0.51 -20.59
CA PHE A 152 -18.63 1.55 -20.11
C PHE A 152 -18.55 2.72 -21.10
N VAL A 153 -19.21 3.82 -20.76
CA VAL A 153 -19.13 5.05 -21.54
C VAL A 153 -17.80 5.73 -21.27
N LYS A 154 -16.85 5.61 -22.22
CA LYS A 154 -15.59 6.34 -22.18
C LYS A 154 -15.86 7.86 -22.16
N MET A 155 -15.05 8.60 -21.40
CA MET A 155 -15.12 10.06 -21.46
C MET A 155 -14.83 10.53 -22.89
N PRO A 156 -15.56 11.53 -23.42
CA PRO A 156 -15.26 12.09 -24.73
C PRO A 156 -13.82 12.61 -24.77
N GLU A 157 -13.13 12.35 -25.88
CA GLU A 157 -11.85 13.02 -26.17
C GLU A 157 -12.14 14.50 -26.48
N PHE A 158 -11.47 15.41 -25.77
CA PHE A 158 -11.58 16.86 -25.94
C PHE A 158 -10.47 17.42 -26.84
#